data_AF-A0A6A8LME4-F1
#
_entry.id   AF-A0A6A8LME4-F1
#
_cell.length_a   1.000
_cell.length_b   1.000
_cell.length_c   1.000
_cell.angle_alpha   90.00
_cell.angle_beta   90.00
_cell.angle_gamma   90.00
#
_symmetry.space_group_name_H-M   'P 1'
#
loop_
_entity.id
_entity.type
_entity.pdbx_description
1 polymer ?
#
loop_
_entity_poly.entity_id
_entity_poly.type
_entity_poly.pdbx_seq_one_letter_code
_entity_poly.pdbx_strand_id
1 'polypeptide(L)' 'MFGDEILVDKAKNGKIRPWKEKKLANLTYAEYLQILEIKKAFRVKKCGNLLTFTKSENGLKLYQTWFCK' A
#
# COMPACT_ATOMS: atom_id res chain seq x y z
N MET A 1 10.24 -25.52 -1.86
CA MET A 1 8.92 -24.86 -1.70
C MET A 1 9.17 -23.58 -0.94
N PHE A 2 9.09 -22.42 -1.59
CA PHE A 2 9.18 -21.14 -0.90
C PHE A 2 7.84 -20.95 -0.18
N GLY A 3 7.83 -21.13 1.15
CA GLY A 3 6.63 -20.86 1.93
C GLY A 3 6.25 -19.39 1.76
N ASP A 4 4.98 -19.13 1.51
CA ASP A 4 4.42 -17.77 1.47
C ASP A 4 4.45 -17.18 2.89
N GLU A 5 5.63 -16.81 3.38
CA GLU A 5 5.77 -16.08 4.64
C GLU A 5 5.14 -14.71 4.46
N ILE A 6 4.04 -14.47 5.19
CA ILE A 6 3.39 -13.16 5.24
C ILE A 6 4.29 -12.23 6.05
N LEU A 7 4.98 -11.32 5.35
CA LEU A 7 5.91 -10.35 5.93
C LEU A 7 5.15 -9.19 6.59
N VAL A 8 5.53 -8.84 7.83
CA VAL A 8 4.83 -7.83 8.65
C VAL A 8 5.77 -6.66 8.99
N ASP A 9 5.39 -5.44 8.57
CA ASP A 9 6.09 -4.20 8.93
C ASP A 9 5.56 -3.64 10.25
N LYS A 10 6.43 -3.55 11.27
CA LYS A 10 6.11 -3.03 12.60
C LYS A 10 6.84 -1.70 12.85
N ALA A 11 6.13 -0.74 13.43
CA ALA A 11 6.71 0.51 13.90
C ALA A 11 7.58 0.29 15.16
N LYS A 12 8.41 1.29 15.52
CA LYS A 12 9.30 1.23 16.70
C LYS A 12 8.56 0.95 18.02
N ASN A 13 7.26 1.27 18.08
CA ASN A 13 6.39 1.03 19.23
C ASN A 13 5.65 -0.33 19.17
N GLY A 14 6.04 -1.22 18.27
CA GLY A 14 5.45 -2.55 18.10
C GLY A 14 4.14 -2.59 17.30
N LYS A 15 3.53 -1.43 16.98
CA LYS A 15 2.29 -1.40 16.18
C LYS A 15 2.55 -1.83 14.74
N ILE A 16 1.71 -2.72 14.23
CA ILE A 16 1.74 -3.13 12.81
C ILE A 16 1.29 -1.93 11.96
N ARG A 17 2.01 -1.65 10.88
CA ARG A 17 1.61 -0.61 9.94
C ARG A 17 0.51 -1.16 9.02
N PRO A 18 -0.68 -0.54 8.98
CA PRO A 18 -1.84 -1.05 8.24
C PRO A 18 -1.73 -0.75 6.75
N TRP A 19 -0.71 -1.32 6.09
CA TRP A 19 -0.44 -1.05 4.67
C TRP A 19 -1.52 -1.62 3.76
N LYS A 20 -2.05 -2.79 4.11
CA LYS A 20 -3.12 -3.46 3.36
C LYS A 20 -4.39 -2.62 3.40
N GLU A 21 -4.83 -2.19 4.58
CA GLU A 21 -6.04 -1.39 4.76
C GLU A 21 -5.92 -0.05 4.03
N LYS A 22 -4.78 0.63 4.15
CA LYS A 22 -4.52 1.89 3.42
C LYS A 22 -4.57 1.71 1.90
N LYS A 23 -4.10 0.56 1.40
CA LYS A 23 -4.10 0.25 -0.04
C LYS A 23 -5.50 -0.08 -0.54
N LEU A 24 -6.25 -0.89 0.19
CA LEU A 24 -7.65 -1.16 -0.12
C LEU A 24 -8.47 0.14 -0.15
N ALA A 25 -8.28 1.02 0.84
CA ALA A 25 -8.95 2.32 0.86
C ALA A 25 -8.64 3.19 -0.37
N ASN A 26 -7.39 3.19 -0.86
CA ASN A 26 -7.01 3.91 -2.08
C ASN A 26 -7.68 3.32 -3.33
N LEU A 27 -7.87 2.00 -3.39
CA LEU A 27 -8.57 1.35 -4.50
C LEU A 27 -10.06 1.71 -4.50
N THR A 28 -10.72 1.60 -3.35
CA THR A 28 -12.12 1.99 -3.17
C THR A 28 -12.33 3.46 -3.51
N TYR A 29 -11.42 4.33 -3.09
CA TYR A 29 -11.48 5.75 -3.46
C TYR A 29 -11.31 5.97 -4.97
N ALA A 30 -10.41 5.23 -5.62
CA ALA A 30 -10.27 5.29 -7.08
C ALA A 30 -11.52 4.81 -7.81
N GLU A 31 -12.22 3.80 -7.30
CA GLU A 31 -13.50 3.31 -7.84
C GLU A 31 -14.58 4.40 -7.75
N TYR A 32 -14.70 5.09 -6.61
CA TYR A 32 -15.62 6.22 -6.50
C TYR A 32 -15.30 7.34 -7.49
N LEU A 33 -14.01 7.69 -7.64
CA LEU A 33 -13.60 8.69 -8.62
C LEU A 33 -13.90 8.26 -10.06
N GLN A 34 -13.85 6.95 -10.34
CA GLN A 34 -14.19 6.39 -11.65
C GLN A 34 -15.69 6.47 -11.92
N ILE A 35 -16.53 6.15 -10.92
CA ILE A 35 -17.99 6.29 -11.00
C ILE A 35 -18.39 7.76 -11.23
N LEU A 36 -17.68 8.69 -10.59
CA LEU A 36 -17.89 10.13 -10.75
C LEU A 36 -17.25 10.72 -12.03
N GLU A 37 -16.69 9.88 -12.91
CA GLU A 37 -16.01 10.26 -14.17
C GLU A 37 -14.86 11.28 -13.99
N ILE A 38 -14.22 11.28 -12.82
CA ILE A 38 -13.14 12.19 -12.50
C ILE A 38 -11.83 11.67 -13.13
N LYS A 39 -11.22 12.48 -14.00
CA LYS A 39 -9.96 12.16 -14.72
C LYS A 39 -8.81 11.65 -13.85
N LYS A 40 -8.75 12.02 -12.57
CA LYS A 40 -7.69 11.57 -11.65
C LYS A 40 -7.85 10.12 -11.18
N ALA A 41 -8.99 9.46 -11.41
CA ALA A 41 -9.27 8.09 -10.95
C ALA A 41 -8.15 7.11 -11.35
N PHE A 42 -7.68 7.18 -12.61
CA PHE A 42 -6.60 6.32 -13.11
C PHE A 42 -5.28 6.50 -12.34
N ARG A 43 -4.92 7.75 -12.01
CA ARG A 43 -3.70 8.07 -11.26
C ARG A 43 -3.80 7.55 -9.82
N VAL A 44 -4.96 7.73 -9.19
CA VAL A 44 -5.23 7.25 -7.82
C VAL A 44 -5.19 5.72 -7.77
N LYS A 45 -5.78 5.04 -8.75
CA LYS A 45 -5.72 3.57 -8.88
C LYS A 45 -4.27 3.08 -9.02
N LYS A 46 -3.48 3.72 -9.88
CA LYS A 46 -2.06 3.37 -10.06
C LYS A 46 -1.24 3.58 -8.77
N CYS A 47 -1.47 4.69 -8.06
CA CYS A 47 -0.92 4.93 -6.73
C CYS A 47 -1.34 3.84 -5.73
N GLY A 48 -2.56 3.33 -5.82
CA GLY A 48 -3.12 2.28 -4.97
C GLY A 48 -2.55 0.88 -5.19
N ASN A 49 -1.83 0.60 -6.28
CA ASN A 49 -1.46 -0.78 -6.62
C ASN A 49 -0.09 -1.24 -6.10
N LEU A 50 0.89 -0.35 -5.95
CA LEU A 50 2.27 -0.77 -5.69
C LEU A 50 2.74 -0.46 -4.26
N LEU A 51 3.25 -1.46 -3.56
CA LEU A 51 4.04 -1.31 -2.33
C LEU A 51 5.42 -1.93 -2.60
N THR A 52 6.47 -1.16 -2.39
CA THR A 52 7.85 -1.65 -2.50
C THR A 52 8.47 -1.70 -1.11
N PHE A 53 8.95 -2.88 -0.73
CA PHE A 53 9.64 -3.13 0.53
C PHE A 53 11.12 -3.39 0.25
N THR A 54 11.99 -3.00 1.18
CA THR A 54 13.41 -3.35 1.15
C THR A 54 13.78 -4.16 2.38
N LYS A 55 14.75 -5.07 2.24
CA LYS A 55 15.26 -5.91 3.32
C LYS A 55 16.27 -5.10 4.15
N SER A 56 16.04 -4.97 5.44
CA SER A 56 16.95 -4.36 6.42
C SER A 56 17.41 -5.42 7.42
N GLU A 57 18.47 -5.14 8.17
CA GLU A 57 19.03 -6.04 9.21
C GLU A 57 17.98 -6.48 10.24
N ASN A 58 16.98 -5.64 10.50
CA ASN A 58 15.90 -5.87 11.45
C ASN A 58 14.57 -6.32 10.81
N GLY A 59 14.56 -6.70 9.52
CA GLY A 59 13.37 -7.12 8.77
C GLY A 59 13.06 -6.26 7.53
N LEU A 60 11.94 -6.52 6.86
CA LEU A 60 11.50 -5.70 5.71
C LEU A 60 10.84 -4.41 6.17
N LYS A 61 11.32 -3.29 5.65
CA LYS A 61 10.71 -1.97 5.83
C LYS A 61 10.13 -1.49 4.52
N LEU A 62 9.01 -0.79 4.58
CA LEU A 62 8.50 -0.10 3.40
C LEU A 62 9.55 0.87 2.89
N TYR A 63 9.99 0.67 1.64
CA TYR A 63 10.99 1.49 0.98
C TYR A 63 10.34 2.65 0.24
N GLN A 64 9.30 2.36 -0.54
CA GLN A 64 8.60 3.36 -1.32
C GLN A 64 7.12 3.00 -1.45
N THR A 65 6.29 4.04 -1.41
CA THR A 65 4.86 3.97 -1.67
C THR A 65 4.39 5.31 -2.19
N TRP A 66 3.35 5.31 -3.00
CA TRP A 66 2.73 6.52 -3.52
C TRP A 66 1.34 6.67 -2.92
N PHE A 67 1.15 7.71 -2.12
CA PHE A 67 -0.17 8.14 -1.66
C PHE A 67 -0.60 9.31 -2.53
N CYS A 68 -1.46 9.05 -3.51
CA CYS A 68 -2.15 10.11 -4.24
C CYS A 68 -3.17 10.77 -3.30
N LYS A 69 -3.19 12.11 -3.24
CA LYS A 69 -4.25 12.91 -2.58
C LYS A 69 -5.28 13.37 -3.61
#